data_AF-A0A382YG12-F1
#
_entry.id   AF-A0A382YG12-F1
#
_cell.length_a   1.000
_cell.length_b   1.000
_cell.length_c   1.000
_cell.angle_alpha   90.00
_cell.angle_beta   90.00
_cell.angle_gamma   90.00
#
_symmetry.space_group_name_H-M   'P 1'
#
loop_
_entity.id
_entity.type
_entity.pdbx_description
1 polymer ?
#
loop_
_entity_poly.entity_id
_entity_poly.type
_entity_poly.pdbx_seq_one_letter_code
_entity_poly.pdbx_strand_id
1 'polypeptide(L)' 'MTKRKSGGREARIALRSAPLTEEEKPVKPGEIGGRYKPLSDKQVQAIEVNVYRILEEIGFADATPHCIETCVA' A
#
# COMPACT_ATOMS: atom_id res chain seq x y z
N MET A 1 -56.42 1.03 26.16
CA MET A 1 -55.36 1.59 25.30
C MET A 1 -54.20 0.61 25.26
N THR A 2 -54.15 -0.25 24.23
CA THR A 2 -53.15 -1.32 24.16
C THR A 2 -51.78 -0.74 23.83
N LYS A 3 -50.86 -0.82 24.80
CA LYS A 3 -49.46 -0.37 24.70
C LYS A 3 -48.81 -1.03 23.48
N ARG A 4 -48.61 -0.29 22.37
CA ARG A 4 -47.89 -0.77 21.19
C ARG A 4 -46.46 -1.10 21.64
N LYS A 5 -46.11 -2.38 21.65
CA LYS A 5 -44.74 -2.86 21.96
C LYS A 5 -43.78 -2.37 20.88
N SER A 6 -43.22 -1.17 21.06
CA SER A 6 -42.28 -0.51 20.13
C SER A 6 -40.92 -1.23 20.03
N GLY A 7 -40.57 -2.08 21.00
CA GLY A 7 -39.26 -2.74 21.08
C GLY A 7 -38.96 -3.77 19.98
N GLY A 8 -39.96 -4.28 19.24
CA GLY A 8 -39.71 -5.27 18.19
C GLY A 8 -38.94 -4.71 16.98
N ARG A 9 -39.16 -3.42 16.66
CA ARG A 9 -38.40 -2.74 15.61
C ARG A 9 -36.98 -2.46 16.07
N GLU A 10 -36.83 -1.95 17.29
CA GLU A 10 -35.52 -1.70 17.91
C GLU A 10 -34.69 -2.98 18.00
N ALA A 11 -35.29 -4.11 18.40
CA ALA A 11 -34.61 -5.40 18.45
C ALA A 11 -34.11 -5.88 17.08
N ARG A 12 -34.91 -5.71 16.02
CA ARG A 12 -34.48 -6.06 14.64
C ARG A 12 -33.38 -5.14 14.12
N ILE A 13 -33.41 -3.86 14.50
CA ILE A 13 -32.36 -2.90 14.15
C ILE A 13 -31.07 -3.31 14.87
N ALA A 14 -31.13 -3.52 16.19
CA ALA A 14 -29.98 -3.93 17.00
C ALA A 14 -29.32 -5.21 16.49
N LEU A 15 -30.12 -6.22 16.13
CA LEU A 15 -29.64 -7.49 15.57
C LEU A 15 -28.91 -7.29 14.23
N ARG A 16 -29.41 -6.40 13.36
CA ARG A 16 -28.82 -6.16 12.03
C ARG A 16 -27.61 -5.22 12.07
N SER A 17 -27.56 -4.32 13.04
CA SER A 17 -26.42 -3.43 13.26
C SER A 17 -25.30 -4.09 14.05
N ALA A 18 -25.55 -5.25 14.66
CA ALA A 18 -24.52 -6.01 15.32
C ALA A 18 -23.43 -6.39 14.29
N PRO A 19 -22.15 -6.31 14.67
CA PRO A 19 -21.07 -6.76 13.80
C PRO A 19 -21.23 -8.25 13.48
N LEU A 20 -21.02 -8.60 12.20
CA LEU A 20 -20.99 -9.99 11.76
C LEU A 20 -19.84 -10.72 12.45
N THR A 21 -20.07 -11.99 12.76
CA THR A 21 -18.99 -12.89 13.21
C THR A 21 -17.94 -13.05 12.12
N GLU A 22 -16.71 -13.43 12.48
CA GLU A 22 -15.61 -13.54 11.50
C GLU A 22 -15.92 -14.55 10.38
N GLU A 23 -16.65 -15.62 10.70
CA GLU A 23 -17.08 -16.65 9.76
C GLU A 23 -18.17 -16.16 8.79
N GLU A 24 -19.00 -15.21 9.22
CA GLU A 24 -20.11 -14.65 8.43
C GLU A 24 -19.69 -13.44 7.59
N LYS A 25 -18.46 -12.92 7.76
CA LYS A 25 -17.98 -11.79 6.96
C LYS A 25 -17.86 -12.19 5.48
N PRO A 26 -18.61 -11.53 4.58
CA PRO A 26 -18.56 -11.83 3.15
C PRO A 26 -17.23 -11.40 2.51
N VAL A 27 -16.52 -10.45 3.12
CA VAL A 27 -15.21 -9.96 2.69
C VAL A 27 -14.17 -10.37 3.74
N LYS A 28 -13.24 -11.22 3.33
CA LYS A 28 -12.09 -11.63 4.14
C LYS A 28 -10.92 -10.65 3.89
N PRO A 29 -9.99 -10.48 4.85
CA PRO A 29 -8.74 -9.79 4.58
C PRO A 29 -8.05 -10.44 3.38
N GLY A 30 -7.44 -9.61 2.52
CA GLY A 30 -6.70 -10.10 1.37
C GLY A 30 -5.50 -10.96 1.79
N GLU A 31 -5.08 -11.84 0.90
CA GLU A 31 -3.87 -12.64 1.08
C GLU A 31 -2.66 -11.74 1.31
N ILE A 32 -1.75 -12.14 2.21
CA ILE A 32 -0.48 -11.45 2.42
C ILE A 32 0.42 -11.77 1.22
N GLY A 33 0.32 -10.94 0.17
CA GLY A 33 1.19 -11.03 -1.00
C GLY A 33 2.63 -10.61 -0.67
N GLY A 34 3.60 -11.35 -1.20
CA GLY A 34 5.00 -10.90 -1.22
C GLY A 34 5.23 -9.80 -2.27
N ARG A 35 6.33 -9.06 -2.16
CA ARG A 35 6.77 -8.18 -3.25
C ARG A 35 7.44 -9.05 -4.33
N TYR A 36 7.01 -8.92 -5.57
CA TYR A 36 7.72 -9.50 -6.70
C TYR A 36 9.14 -8.91 -6.75
N LYS A 37 10.15 -9.75 -6.47
CA LYS A 37 11.57 -9.36 -6.42
C LYS A 37 12.33 -10.15 -7.51
N PRO A 38 12.30 -9.68 -8.77
CA PRO A 38 12.92 -10.41 -9.89
C PRO A 38 14.44 -10.40 -9.87
N LEU A 39 15.05 -9.51 -9.07
CA LEU A 39 16.49 -9.36 -8.95
C LEU A 39 16.97 -9.87 -7.59
N SER A 40 18.03 -10.68 -7.62
CA SER A 40 18.82 -11.00 -6.43
C SER A 40 19.55 -9.76 -5.90
N ASP A 41 19.95 -9.79 -4.63
CA ASP A 41 20.69 -8.69 -4.01
C ASP A 41 22.01 -8.39 -4.74
N LYS A 42 22.70 -9.42 -5.23
CA LYS A 42 23.90 -9.28 -6.05
C LYS A 42 23.62 -8.52 -7.36
N GLN A 43 22.48 -8.79 -8.01
CA GLN A 43 22.10 -8.08 -9.24
C GLN A 43 21.77 -6.61 -8.96
N VAL A 44 21.09 -6.33 -7.85
CA VAL A 44 20.81 -4.94 -7.43
C VAL A 44 22.11 -4.18 -7.18
N GLN A 45 23.05 -4.78 -6.43
CA GLN A 45 24.35 -4.17 -6.15
C GLN A 45 25.16 -3.94 -7.43
N ALA A 46 25.11 -4.87 -8.39
CA ALA A 46 25.77 -4.70 -9.68
C ALA A 46 25.19 -3.54 -10.49
N ILE A 47 23.86 -3.35 -10.46
CA ILE A 47 23.20 -2.20 -11.11
C ILE A 47 23.62 -0.90 -10.43
N GLU A 48 23.60 -0.84 -9.09
CA GLU A 48 23.96 0.35 -8.32
C GLU A 48 25.38 0.84 -8.63
N VAL A 49 26.37 -0.05 -8.55
CA VAL A 49 27.77 0.27 -8.89
C VAL A 49 27.88 0.77 -10.34
N ASN A 50 27.17 0.12 -11.26
CA ASN A 50 27.22 0.51 -12.67
C ASN A 50 26.55 1.87 -12.93
N VAL A 51 25.48 2.20 -12.21
CA VAL A 51 24.84 3.52 -12.28
C VAL A 51 25.83 4.59 -11.87
N TYR A 52 26.53 4.44 -10.75
CA TYR A 52 27.52 5.43 -10.32
C TYR A 52 28.67 5.58 -11.32
N ARG A 53 29.18 4.48 -11.87
CA ARG A 53 30.20 4.53 -12.92
C ARG A 53 29.72 5.28 -14.16
N ILE A 54 28.49 5.04 -14.61
CA ILE A 54 27.91 5.76 -15.76
C ILE A 54 27.81 7.26 -15.45
N LEU A 55 27.35 7.62 -14.25
CA LEU A 55 27.23 9.03 -13.85
C LEU A 55 28.59 9.73 -13.77
N GLU A 56 29.64 9.02 -13.35
CA GLU A 56 31.01 9.54 -13.28
C GLU A 56 31.67 9.66 -14.67
N GLU A 57 31.57 8.62 -15.50
CA GLU A 57 32.28 8.55 -16.78
C GLU A 57 31.54 9.29 -17.91
N ILE A 58 30.21 9.28 -17.90
CA ILE A 58 29.37 9.81 -18.98
C ILE A 58 28.61 11.07 -18.52
N GLY A 59 28.07 11.05 -17.30
CA GLY A 59 27.26 12.16 -16.75
C GLY A 59 25.83 12.23 -17.31
N PHE A 60 25.16 13.36 -17.03
CA PHE A 60 23.82 13.66 -17.52
C PHE A 60 23.88 14.61 -18.71
N ALA A 61 23.23 14.24 -19.82
CA ALA A 61 23.07 15.16 -20.95
C ALA A 61 22.11 16.31 -20.61
N ASP A 62 20.95 15.98 -20.02
CA ASP A 62 19.89 16.93 -19.65
C ASP A 62 19.59 16.83 -18.14
N ALA A 63 20.52 17.29 -17.31
CA ALA A 63 20.28 17.40 -15.87
C ALA A 63 19.16 18.41 -15.57
N THR A 64 18.28 18.11 -14.62
CA THR A 64 17.23 19.05 -14.20
C THR A 64 17.86 20.27 -13.49
N PRO A 65 17.21 21.45 -13.50
CA PRO A 65 17.74 22.63 -12.81
C PRO A 65 18.07 22.36 -11.34
N HIS A 66 17.21 21.61 -10.64
CA HIS A 66 17.43 21.19 -9.26
C HIS A 66 18.67 20.30 -9.09
N CYS A 67 18.91 19.37 -10.03
CA CYS A 67 20.09 18.52 -9.99
C CYS A 67 21.38 19.32 -10.19
N ILE A 68 21.37 20.29 -11.11
CA ILE A 68 22.52 21.18 -11.34
C ILE A 68 22.80 22.02 -10.09
N GLU A 69 21.76 22.66 -9.52
CA GLU A 69 21.86 23.45 -8.30
C GLU A 69 22.43 22.64 -7.13
N THR A 70 21.95 21.40 -6.94
CA THR A 70 22.31 20.59 -5.78
C THR A 70 23.67 19.92 -5.91
N CYS A 71 24.07 19.52 -7.12
CA CYS A 71 25.27 18.70 -7.33
C CYS A 71 26.52 19.47 -7.75
N VAL A 72 26.40 20.75 -8.14
CA VAL A 72 27.52 21.60 -8.57
C VAL A 72 27.88 22.69 -7.55
N ALA A 73 26.94 23.06 -6.67
CA ALA A 73 27.17 24.03 -5.59
C ALA A 73 28.13 23.48 -4.52
#